data_AF-A0A3M2A6B4-F1
#
_entry.id   AF-A0A3M2A6B4-F1
#
_cell.length_a   1.000
_cell.length_b   1.000
_cell.length_c   1.000
_cell.angle_alpha   90.00
_cell.angle_beta   90.00
_cell.angle_gamma   90.00
#
_symmetry.space_group_name_H-M   'P 1'
#
loop_
_entity.id
_entity.type
_entity.pdbx_description
1 polymer ?
#
loop_
_entity_poly.entity_id
_entity_poly.type
_entity_poly.pdbx_seq_one_letter_code
_entity_poly.pdbx_strand_id
1 'polypeptide(L)'
;MTPEFVLEIVQRAVWVSVELAAPLLVVGVTVGLLMGLVQAATQISEPALTFVPKLAALGLTLAVTGPFLIDRMTTFGRAMFEAVATVGP
;
A
#
# COMPACT_ATOMS: atom_id res chain seq x y z
N MET A 1 -22.16 20.96 -4.28
CA MET A 1 -21.79 19.58 -3.90
C MET A 1 -22.99 18.68 -4.11
N THR A 2 -23.01 17.86 -5.17
CA THR A 2 -24.06 16.86 -5.35
C THR A 2 -23.61 15.53 -4.70
N PRO A 3 -24.54 14.65 -4.28
CA PRO A 3 -24.19 13.36 -3.69
C PRO A 3 -23.31 12.48 -4.60
N GLU A 4 -23.50 12.59 -5.92
CA GLU A 4 -22.74 11.83 -6.93
C GLU A 4 -21.26 12.23 -6.91
N PHE A 5 -20.98 13.53 -6.79
CA PHE A 5 -19.61 14.04 -6.71
C PHE A 5 -18.85 13.49 -5.48
N VAL A 6 -19.54 13.40 -4.34
CA VAL A 6 -18.94 12.83 -3.12
C VAL A 6 -18.64 11.35 -3.31
N LEU A 7 -19.54 10.61 -3.96
CA LEU A 7 -19.35 9.18 -4.23
C LEU A 7 -18.15 8.94 -5.15
N GLU A 8 -17.95 9.76 -6.17
CA GLU A 8 -16.80 9.68 -7.08
C GLU A 8 -15.48 9.90 -6.33
N ILE A 9 -15.40 10.89 -5.44
CA ILE A 9 -14.22 11.14 -4.61
C ILE A 9 -13.92 9.93 -3.73
N VAL A 10 -14.93 9.36 -3.09
CA VAL A 10 -14.78 8.18 -2.22
C VAL A 10 -14.28 6.98 -3.01
N GLN A 11 -14.86 6.70 -4.18
CA GLN A 11 -14.39 5.61 -5.04
C GLN A 11 -12.93 5.81 -5.48
N ARG A 12 -12.56 7.03 -5.87
CA ARG A 12 -11.18 7.38 -6.23
C ARG A 12 -10.23 7.16 -5.06
N ALA A 13 -10.62 7.57 -3.86
CA ALA A 13 -9.82 7.41 -2.64
C ALA A 13 -9.58 5.94 -2.30
N VAL A 14 -10.60 5.09 -2.44
CA VAL A 14 -10.47 3.63 -2.25
C VAL A 14 -9.47 3.05 -3.25
N TRP A 15 -9.58 3.42 -4.53
CA TRP A 15 -8.66 2.93 -5.55
C TRP A 15 -7.21 3.33 -5.28
N VAL A 16 -6.96 4.60 -4.94
CA VAL A 16 -5.61 5.06 -4.59
C VAL A 16 -5.10 4.31 -3.36
N SER A 17 -5.94 4.08 -2.35
CA SER A 17 -5.55 3.30 -1.15
C SER A 17 -5.13 1.87 -1.50
N VAL A 18 -5.84 1.23 -2.43
CA VAL A 18 -5.50 -0.11 -2.93
C VAL A 18 -4.17 -0.09 -3.69
N GLU A 19 -3.95 0.88 -4.58
CA GLU A 19 -2.69 1.02 -5.31
C GLU A 19 -1.50 1.22 -4.38
N LEU A 20 -1.67 1.99 -3.30
CA LEU A 20 -0.63 2.22 -2.31
C LEU A 20 -0.30 0.96 -1.50
N ALA A 21 -1.32 0.19 -1.14
CA ALA A 21 -1.15 -1.03 -0.35
C ALA A 21 -0.68 -2.24 -1.19
N ALA A 22 -1.07 -2.30 -2.46
CA ALA A 22 -0.84 -3.45 -3.34
C ALA A 22 0.60 -4.00 -3.34
N PRO A 23 1.65 -3.20 -3.60
CA PRO A 23 3.01 -3.75 -3.66
C PRO A 23 3.48 -4.33 -2.32
N LEU A 24 3.17 -3.65 -1.22
CA LEU A 24 3.49 -4.10 0.15
C LEU A 24 2.75 -5.39 0.50
N LEU A 25 1.46 -5.48 0.14
CA LEU A 25 0.64 -6.66 0.41
C LEU A 25 1.12 -7.86 -0.39
N VAL A 26 1.40 -7.70 -1.68
CA VAL A 26 1.91 -8.78 -2.54
C VAL A 26 3.21 -9.35 -1.97
N VAL A 27 4.15 -8.48 -1.61
CA VAL A 27 5.44 -8.92 -1.05
C VAL A 27 5.26 -9.51 0.34
N GLY A 28 4.47 -8.87 1.21
CA GLY A 28 4.21 -9.33 2.57
C GLY A 28 3.56 -10.71 2.63
N VAL A 29 2.58 -10.97 1.75
CA VAL A 29 1.93 -12.28 1.61
C VAL A 29 2.92 -13.31 1.07
N THR A 30 3.64 -12.99 0.00
CA THR A 30 4.59 -13.91 -0.64
C THR A 30 5.69 -14.33 0.35
N VAL A 31 6.34 -13.36 1.00
CA VAL A 31 7.40 -13.65 1.97
C VAL A 31 6.85 -14.31 3.22
N GLY A 32 5.66 -13.92 3.68
CA GLY A 32 4.98 -14.59 4.79
C GLY A 32 4.74 -16.07 4.52
N LEU A 33 4.25 -16.40 3.32
CA LEU A 33 3.99 -17.76 2.89
C LEU A 33 5.30 -18.57 2.77
N LEU A 34 6.31 -18.00 2.11
CA LEU A 34 7.62 -18.66 1.95
C LEU A 34 8.26 -18.96 3.30
N MET A 35 8.26 -17.99 4.22
CA MET A 35 8.83 -18.20 5.54
C MET A 35 8.01 -19.18 6.39
N GLY A 36 6.68 -19.18 6.26
CA GLY A 36 5.82 -20.18 6.90
C GLY A 36 6.12 -21.60 6.44
N LEU A 37 6.41 -21.79 5.14
CA LEU A 37 6.83 -23.07 4.59
C LEU A 37 8.19 -23.51 5.15
N VAL A 38 9.16 -22.59 5.25
CA VAL A 38 10.49 -22.88 5.82
C VAL A 38 10.37 -23.28 7.29
N GLN A 39 9.58 -22.55 8.08
CA GLN A 39 9.33 -22.91 9.49
C GLN A 39 8.69 -24.29 9.61
N ALA A 40 7.67 -24.58 8.79
CA ALA A 40 6.99 -25.88 8.80
C ALA A 40 7.92 -27.03 8.38
N ALA A 41 8.74 -26.83 7.34
CA ALA A 41 9.65 -27.85 6.82
C ALA A 41 10.81 -28.16 7.78
N THR A 42 11.29 -27.16 8.53
CA THR A 42 12.42 -27.30 9.45
C THR A 42 12.01 -27.58 10.89
N GLN A 43 10.72 -27.46 11.21
CA GLN A 43 10.18 -27.54 12.57
C GLN A 43 10.75 -26.48 13.54
N ILE A 44 11.35 -25.40 13.01
CA ILE A 44 11.89 -24.30 13.82
C ILE A 44 10.85 -23.18 13.89
N SER A 45 10.35 -22.91 15.09
CA SER A 45 9.33 -21.88 15.36
C SER A 45 9.92 -20.64 16.05
N GLU A 46 11.08 -20.19 15.58
CA GLU A 46 11.73 -18.99 16.11
C GLU A 46 11.14 -17.72 15.47
N PRO A 47 10.58 -16.77 16.25
CA PRO A 47 9.95 -15.56 15.71
C PRO A 47 10.91 -14.70 14.86
N ALA A 48 12.20 -14.66 15.21
CA ALA A 48 13.19 -13.88 14.48
C ALA A 48 13.38 -14.33 13.02
N LEU A 49 13.23 -15.65 12.75
CA LEU A 49 13.41 -16.21 11.40
C LEU A 49 12.36 -15.71 10.42
N THR A 50 11.13 -15.44 10.86
CA THR A 50 10.10 -14.86 9.98
C THR A 50 10.15 -13.34 9.94
N PHE A 51 10.48 -12.72 11.07
CA PHE A 51 10.41 -11.26 11.21
C PHE A 51 11.46 -10.54 10.36
N VAL A 52 12.74 -10.94 10.47
CA VAL A 52 13.84 -10.22 9.83
C VAL A 52 13.76 -10.27 8.29
N PRO A 53 13.58 -11.43 7.64
CA PRO A 53 13.46 -11.49 6.18
C PRO A 53 12.24 -10.74 5.66
N LYS A 54 11.11 -10.80 6.40
CA LYS A 54 9.88 -10.08 6.04
C LYS A 54 10.07 -8.58 6.10
N LEU A 55 10.68 -8.05 7.17
CA LEU A 55 10.98 -6.63 7.27
C LEU A 55 11.93 -6.15 6.18
N ALA A 56 12.99 -6.90 5.90
CA ALA A 56 13.94 -6.56 4.85
C ALA A 56 13.23 -6.49 3.48
N ALA A 57 12.37 -7.45 3.17
CA ALA A 57 11.60 -7.47 1.93
C ALA A 57 10.61 -6.30 1.82
N LEU A 58 9.88 -5.99 2.90
CA LEU A 58 8.97 -4.83 2.91
C LEU A 58 9.73 -3.51 2.78
N GLY A 59 10.87 -3.36 3.48
CA GLY A 59 11.73 -2.18 3.38
C GLY A 59 12.30 -1.99 1.97
N LEU A 60 12.75 -3.07 1.33
CA LEU A 60 13.21 -3.04 -0.05
C LEU A 60 12.07 -2.68 -1.01
N THR A 61 10.89 -3.25 -0.80
CA THR A 61 9.69 -2.92 -1.60
C THR A 61 9.38 -1.44 -1.50
N LEU A 62 9.35 -0.87 -0.29
CA LEU A 62 9.16 0.57 -0.09
C LEU A 62 10.24 1.40 -0.78
N ALA A 63 11.49 1.00 -0.70
CA ALA A 63 12.58 1.73 -1.35
C ALA A 63 12.43 1.74 -2.88
N VAL A 64 12.03 0.61 -3.47
CA VAL A 64 11.85 0.45 -4.92
C VAL A 64 10.56 1.13 -5.41
N THR A 65 9.44 0.95 -4.70
CA THR A 65 8.14 1.50 -5.11
C THR A 65 7.90 2.91 -4.57
N GLY A 66 8.79 3.45 -3.74
CA GLY A 66 8.66 4.75 -3.09
C GLY A 66 8.30 5.90 -4.05
N PRO A 67 9.03 6.10 -5.16
CA PRO A 67 8.71 7.15 -6.13
C PRO A 67 7.29 7.02 -6.71
N PHE A 68 6.87 5.79 -7.02
CA PHE A 68 5.53 5.50 -7.53
C PHE A 68 4.44 5.81 -6.49
N LEU A 69 4.65 5.44 -5.22
CA LEU A 69 3.70 5.71 -4.15
C LEU A 69 3.54 7.23 -3.93
N ILE A 70 4.64 7.97 -3.94
CA ILE A 70 4.64 9.43 -3.81
C ILE A 70 3.91 10.09 -4.98
N ASP A 71 4.13 9.63 -6.21
CA ASP A 71 3.42 10.12 -7.40
C ASP A 71 1.90 9.95 -7.26
N ARG A 72 1.43 8.78 -6.82
CA ARG A 72 0.01 8.52 -6.60
C ARG A 72 -0.60 9.39 -5.51
N MET A 73 0.09 9.53 -4.37
CA MET A 73 -0.37 10.38 -3.27
C MET A 73 -0.43 11.85 -3.68
N THR A 74 0.60 12.36 -4.36
CA THR A 74 0.65 13.77 -4.76
C THR A 74 -0.34 14.08 -5.88
N THR A 75 -0.53 13.17 -6.85
CA THR A 75 -1.54 13.30 -7.90
C THR A 75 -2.95 13.35 -7.32
N PHE A 76 -3.27 12.43 -6.42
CA PHE A 76 -4.57 12.44 -5.73
C PHE A 76 -4.75 13.70 -4.88
N GLY A 77 -3.72 14.09 -4.11
CA GLY A 77 -3.75 15.29 -3.29
C GLY A 77 -4.00 16.57 -4.11
N ARG A 78 -3.31 16.73 -5.24
CA ARG A 78 -3.53 17.87 -6.17
C ARG A 78 -4.97 17.90 -6.68
N ALA A 79 -5.50 16.76 -7.13
CA ALA A 79 -6.88 16.68 -7.57
C ALA A 79 -7.89 17.08 -6.48
N MET A 80 -7.60 16.79 -5.21
CA MET A 80 -8.42 17.23 -4.08
C MET A 80 -8.32 18.73 -3.82
N PHE A 81 -7.12 19.32 -3.89
CA PHE A 81 -6.98 20.76 -3.76
C PHE A 81 -7.68 21.52 -4.88
N GLU A 82 -7.60 21.02 -6.12
CA GLU A 82 -8.33 21.55 -7.27
C GLU A 82 -9.84 21.46 -7.05
N ALA A 83 -10.34 20.29 -6.64
CA ALA A 83 -11.75 20.09 -6.33
C ALA A 83 -12.28 21.04 -5.25
N VAL A 84 -11.47 21.36 -4.24
CA VAL A 84 -11.84 22.36 -3.21
C VAL A 84 -11.83 23.77 -3.80
N ALA A 85 -10.87 24.11 -4.66
CA ALA A 85 -10.77 25.43 -5.30
C ALA A 85 -11.95 25.72 -6.25
N THR A 86 -12.48 24.71 -6.96
CA THR A 86 -13.68 24.86 -7.81
C THR A 86 -15.00 24.89 -7.04
N VAL A 87 -15.00 24.47 -5.77
CA VAL A 87 -16.20 24.41 -4.91
C VAL A 87 -16.21 25.51 -3.83
N GLY A 88 -15.10 26.24 -3.65
CA GLY A 88 -15.06 27.51 -2.91
C GLY A 88 -15.95 28.57 -3.58
N PRO A 89 -16.39 29.61 -2.83
CA PRO A 89 -17.45 30.54 -3.26
C PRO A 89 -17.24 31.15 -4.64
#